data_AF-A0A5K1H105-F1
#
_entry.id   AF-A0A5K1H105-F1
#
_cell.length_a   1.000
_cell.length_b   1.000
_cell.length_c   1.000
_cell.angle_alpha   90.00
_cell.angle_beta   90.00
_cell.angle_gamma   90.00
#
_symmetry.space_group_name_H-M   'P 1'
#
loop_
_entity.id
_entity.type
_entity.pdbx_description
1 polymer ?
#
loop_
_entity_poly.entity_id
_entity_poly.type
_entity_poly.pdbx_seq_one_letter_code
_entity_poly.pdbx_strand_id
1 'polypeptide(L)' 'EAVNVSLGNLLTYPFVKERVDNKSLAIYGGYYDFLEGSLEFWGTPAKII' A
#
# COMPACT_ATOMS: atom_id res chain seq x y z
N GLU A 1 8.16 0.60 -9.67
CA GLU A 1 7.32 1.70 -10.21
C GLU A 1 5.82 1.36 -10.26
N ALA A 2 5.40 0.22 -10.84
CA ALA A 2 3.98 -0.15 -10.96
C ALA A 2 3.23 -0.28 -9.62
N VAL A 3 3.90 -0.76 -8.56
CA VAL A 3 3.31 -0.89 -7.22
C VAL A 3 2.92 0.47 -6.65
N ASN A 4 3.82 1.47 -6.73
CA ASN A 4 3.55 2.82 -6.23
C ASN A 4 2.44 3.53 -7.00
N VAL A 5 2.39 3.34 -8.33
CA VAL A 5 1.31 3.89 -9.16
C VAL A 5 -0.04 3.28 -8.77
N SER A 6 -0.08 1.96 -8.56
CA SER A 6 -1.30 1.26 -8.14
C SER A 6 -1.76 1.69 -6.74
N LEU A 7 -0.82 1.87 -5.80
CA LEU A 7 -1.11 2.41 -4.47
C LEU A 7 -1.64 3.85 -4.52
N GLY A 8 -1.04 4.70 -5.35
CA GLY A 8 -1.50 6.08 -5.58
C GLY A 8 -2.92 6.10 -6.16
N ASN A 9 -3.21 5.23 -7.13
CA ASN A 9 -4.54 5.09 -7.72
C ASN A 9 -5.58 4.65 -6.68
N LEU A 10 -5.25 3.72 -5.78
CA LEU A 10 -6.16 3.31 -4.70
C LEU A 10 -6.52 4.49 -3.78
N LEU A 11 -5.60 5.42 -3.54
CA LEU A 11 -5.86 6.62 -2.73
C LEU A 11 -6.71 7.68 -3.44
N THR A 12 -6.94 7.56 -4.75
CA THR A 12 -7.85 8.46 -5.47
C THR A 12 -9.32 8.17 -5.18
N TYR A 13 -9.63 6.97 -4.68
CA TYR A 13 -11.00 6.61 -4.32
C TYR A 13 -11.37 7.25 -2.97
N PRO A 14 -12.44 8.06 -2.90
CA PRO A 14 -12.79 8.81 -1.69
C PRO A 14 -12.97 7.92 -0.45
N PHE A 15 -13.61 6.76 -0.62
CA PHE A 15 -13.86 5.81 0.47
C PHE A 15 -12.60 5.09 0.97
N VAL A 16 -11.57 4.98 0.12
CA VAL A 16 -10.29 4.39 0.50
C VAL A 16 -9.49 5.43 1.27
N LYS A 17 -9.38 6.64 0.72
CA LYS A 17 -8.69 7.76 1.36
C LYS A 17 -9.26 8.06 2.74
N GLU A 18 -10.59 8.14 2.86
CA GLU A 18 -11.27 8.40 4.14
C GLU A 18 -10.92 7.36 5.21
N ARG A 19 -10.87 6.07 4.85
CA ARG A 19 -10.54 4.99 5.79
C ARG A 19 -9.05 4.97 6.17
N VAL A 20 -8.17 5.33 5.23
CA VAL A 20 -6.74 5.50 5.51
C VAL A 20 -6.50 6.69 6.44
N ASP A 21 -7.14 7.84 6.17
CA ASP A 21 -7.06 9.04 7.01
C ASP A 21 -7.65 8.77 8.42
N ASN A 22 -8.75 8.03 8.48
CA ASN A 22 -9.39 7.59 9.73
C ASN A 22 -8.64 6.46 10.44
N LYS A 23 -7.48 6.02 9.92
CA LYS A 23 -6.64 4.92 10.46
C LYS A 23 -7.40 3.60 10.64
N SER A 24 -8.53 3.42 9.97
CA SER A 24 -9.32 2.19 9.98
C SER A 24 -8.93 1.23 8.86
N LEU A 25 -8.10 1.68 7.92
CA LEU A 25 -7.56 0.88 6.83
C LEU A 25 -6.07 1.22 6.61
N ALA A 26 -5.24 0.18 6.49
CA ALA A 26 -3.85 0.30 6.04
C ALA A 26 -3.71 -0.36 4.66
N ILE A 27 -2.88 0.22 3.79
CA ILE A 27 -2.64 -0.29 2.44
C ILE A 27 -1.16 -0.60 2.30
N TYR A 28 -0.87 -1.79 1.79
CA TYR A 28 0.47 -2.26 1.51
C TYR A 28 0.52 -2.77 0.07
N GLY A 29 1.59 -2.45 -0.63
CA GLY A 29 1.97 -3.05 -1.90
C GLY A 29 3.07 -4.08 -1.67
N GLY A 30 2.91 -5.26 -2.24
CA GLY A 30 3.95 -6.29 -2.27
C GLY A 30 4.48 -6.48 -3.68
N TYR A 31 5.78 -6.65 -3.83
CA TYR A 31 6.43 -7.12 -5.04
C TYR A 31 7.16 -8.41 -4.70
N TYR A 32 6.79 -9.47 -5.41
CA TYR A 32 7.47 -10.75 -5.28
C TYR A 32 8.46 -10.90 -6.43
N ASP A 33 9.74 -11.02 -6.09
CA ASP A 33 10.78 -11.37 -7.03
C ASP A 33 10.88 -12.90 -7.10
N PHE A 34 10.48 -13.46 -8.24
CA PHE A 34 10.49 -14.90 -8.47
C PHE A 34 11.90 -15.46 -8.67
N LEU A 35 12.86 -14.64 -9.15
CA LEU A 35 14.23 -15.08 -9.42
C LEU A 35 15.05 -15.17 -8.13
N GLU A 36 14.91 -14.16 -7.28
CA GLU A 36 15.60 -14.07 -5.99
C GLU A 36 14.83 -14.80 -4.86
N GLY A 37 13.54 -15.11 -5.08
CA GLY A 37 12.68 -15.71 -4.06
C GLY A 37 12.39 -14.76 -2.88
N SER A 38 12.44 -13.45 -3.14
CA SER A 38 12.30 -12.41 -2.13
C SER A 38 10.95 -11.71 -2.26
N LEU A 39 10.41 -11.26 -1.13
CA LEU A 39 9.18 -10.50 -1.06
C LEU A 39 9.50 -9.13 -0.46
N GLU A 40 9.39 -8.10 -1.29
CA GLU A 40 9.55 -6.72 -0.87
C GLU A 40 8.17 -6.09 -0.64
N PHE A 41 8.09 -5.24 0.38
CA PHE A 41 6.86 -4.55 0.75
C PHE A 41 7.08 -3.04 0.76
N TRP A 42 6.12 -2.31 0.19
CA TRP A 42 6.02 -0.86 0.26
C TRP A 42 4.68 -0.49 0.87
N GLY A 43 4.69 0.38 1.86
CA GLY A 43 3.47 0.94 2.44
C GLY A 43 3.84 2.12 3.30
N THR A 44 2.95 3.11 3.40
CA THR A 44 3.06 4.09 4.46
C THR A 44 2.79 3.36 5.77
N PRO A 45 3.67 3.47 6.80
CA PRO A 45 3.30 3.05 8.13
C PRO A 45 2.22 4.03 8.59
N ALA A 46 0.95 3.70 8.35
CA ALA A 46 -0.05 4.04 9.34
C ALA A 46 0.45 3.35 10.61
N LYS A 47 1.20 4.10 11.43
CA LYS A 47 1.79 3.64 12.68
C LYS A 47 0.72 2.86 13.44
N ILE A 48 0.84 1.54 13.41
CA ILE A 48 0.15 0.67 14.35
C ILE A 48 0.96 0.85 15.64
N ILE A 49 0.41 1.68 16.52
CA ILE A 49 0.78 1.75 17.94
C ILE A 49 0.60 0.39 18.58
#